data_AF-A0A968XK85-F1
#
_entry.id   AF-A0A968XK85-F1
#
_cell.length_a   1.000
_cell.length_b   1.000
_cell.length_c   1.000
_cell.angle_alpha   90.00
_cell.angle_beta   90.00
_cell.angle_gamma   90.00
#
_symmetry.space_group_name_H-M   'P 1'
#
loop_
_entity.id
_entity.type
_entity.pdbx_description
1 polymer ?
#
loop_
_entity_poly.entity_id
_entity_poly.type
_entity_poly.pdbx_seq_one_letter_code
_entity_poly.pdbx_strand_id
1 'polypeptide(L)'
;MEKNLLNLKRRHVLGSLYARCGNIGSIPVYLDAVSDEPIGTADESLGRYVDAFSFHLPETTCKKLSSNGYVVAFEYDVSAENPKEIIIKHFILVPSATAITAPKRKVAVE
;
A
#
# COMPACT_ATOMS: atom_id res chain seq x y z
N MET A 1 -20.05 -7.51 6.66
CA MET A 1 -19.02 -6.53 7.03
C MET A 1 -18.92 -5.52 5.91
N GLU A 2 -19.27 -4.26 6.17
CA GLU A 2 -19.20 -3.19 5.19
C GLU A 2 -17.72 -2.83 4.97
N LYS A 3 -17.21 -3.13 3.77
CA LYS A 3 -15.83 -2.78 3.37
C LYS A 3 -15.84 -1.35 2.89
N ASN A 4 -15.07 -0.50 3.56
CA ASN A 4 -14.90 0.88 3.15
C ASN A 4 -13.70 0.99 2.22
N LEU A 5 -13.86 1.83 1.20
CA LEU A 5 -12.88 2.01 0.13
C LEU A 5 -12.07 3.27 0.40
N LEU A 6 -10.76 3.09 0.53
CA LEU A 6 -9.81 4.19 0.52
C LEU A 6 -9.09 4.20 -0.82
N ASN A 7 -9.19 5.31 -1.55
CA ASN A 7 -8.57 5.46 -2.87
C ASN A 7 -7.39 6.43 -2.77
N LEU A 8 -6.21 6.00 -3.19
CA LEU A 8 -5.00 6.83 -3.20
C LEU A 8 -4.34 6.81 -4.56
N LYS A 9 -3.95 7.98 -5.05
CA LYS A 9 -3.24 8.08 -6.33
C LYS A 9 -1.95 7.27 -6.27
N ARG A 10 -1.70 6.46 -7.30
CA ARG A 10 -0.48 5.64 -7.42
C ARG A 10 0.78 6.49 -7.27
N ARG A 11 0.83 7.67 -7.92
CA ARG A 11 1.96 8.59 -7.80
C ARG A 11 2.22 9.07 -6.37
N HIS A 12 1.17 9.24 -5.57
CA HIS A 12 1.32 9.65 -4.17
C HIS A 12 1.93 8.52 -3.33
N VAL A 13 1.51 7.28 -3.57
CA VAL A 13 2.01 6.10 -2.84
C VAL A 13 3.43 5.74 -3.30
N LEU A 14 3.66 5.63 -4.61
CA LEU A 14 4.91 5.12 -5.18
C LEU A 14 6.02 6.17 -5.26
N GLY A 15 5.68 7.46 -5.33
CA GLY A 15 6.64 8.55 -5.50
C GLY A 15 7.56 8.33 -6.72
N SER A 16 8.87 8.28 -6.48
CA SER A 16 9.88 8.08 -7.54
C SER A 16 9.83 6.70 -8.20
N LEU A 17 9.14 5.72 -7.59
CA LEU A 17 9.00 4.37 -8.12
C LEU A 17 7.78 4.21 -9.03
N TYR A 18 6.99 5.28 -9.22
CA TYR A 18 5.77 5.28 -10.00
C TYR A 18 5.93 4.67 -11.39
N ALA A 19 6.98 5.09 -12.13
CA ALA A 19 7.24 4.61 -13.49
C ALA A 19 7.82 3.18 -13.55
N ARG A 20 8.20 2.61 -12.39
CA ARG A 20 8.78 1.26 -12.29
C ARG A 20 7.76 0.22 -11.87
N CYS A 21 6.60 0.63 -11.37
CA CYS A 21 5.58 -0.31 -10.93
C CYS A 21 4.61 -0.58 -12.08
N GLY A 22 4.46 -1.85 -12.47
CA GLY A 22 3.42 -2.29 -13.39
C GLY A 22 2.03 -2.24 -12.76
N ASN A 23 1.08 -2.91 -13.42
CA ASN A 23 -0.23 -3.16 -12.85
C ASN A 23 -0.10 -4.18 -11.71
N ILE A 24 -0.91 -4.02 -10.67
CA ILE A 24 -0.95 -4.95 -9.54
C ILE A 24 -2.27 -5.73 -9.53
N GLY A 25 -2.20 -6.97 -9.05
CA GLY A 25 -3.37 -7.73 -8.66
C GLY A 25 -3.91 -7.30 -7.29
N SER A 26 -4.56 -8.23 -6.60
CA SER A 26 -4.93 -8.05 -5.20
C SER A 26 -3.71 -8.26 -4.30
N ILE A 27 -3.27 -7.20 -3.64
CA ILE A 27 -2.08 -7.16 -2.78
C ILE A 27 -2.51 -7.02 -1.31
N PRO A 28 -1.95 -7.79 -0.37
CA PRO A 28 -2.33 -7.69 1.05
C PRO A 28 -1.93 -6.34 1.66
N VAL A 29 -2.75 -5.88 2.62
CA VAL A 29 -2.55 -4.64 3.36
C VAL A 29 -2.48 -4.95 4.84
N TYR A 30 -1.47 -4.40 5.51
CA TYR A 30 -1.24 -4.54 6.96
C TYR A 30 -1.39 -3.19 7.67
N LEU A 31 -1.64 -3.23 8.98
CA LEU A 31 -1.67 -2.06 9.84
C LEU A 31 -0.44 -2.09 10.76
N ASP A 32 0.26 -0.97 10.88
CA ASP A 32 1.46 -0.77 11.69
C ASP A 32 2.69 -1.61 11.25
N ALA A 33 2.56 -2.93 11.17
CA ALA A 33 3.62 -3.87 10.79
C ALA A 33 3.06 -5.08 10.04
N VAL A 34 3.93 -5.81 9.33
CA VAL A 34 3.57 -7.09 8.71
C VAL A 34 3.29 -8.11 9.81
N SER A 35 2.11 -8.71 9.77
CA SER A 35 1.64 -9.76 10.67
C SER A 35 1.17 -10.98 9.88
N ASP A 36 0.75 -12.04 10.57
CA ASP A 36 0.23 -13.25 9.89
C ASP A 36 -1.12 -13.01 9.21
N GLU A 37 -1.92 -12.02 9.66
CA GLU A 37 -3.25 -11.73 9.13
C GLU A 37 -3.33 -10.29 8.56
N PRO A 38 -3.56 -10.13 7.24
CA PRO A 38 -3.74 -8.81 6.64
C PRO A 38 -5.09 -8.20 7.03
N ILE A 39 -5.11 -6.89 7.23
CA ILE A 39 -6.35 -6.14 7.52
C ILE A 39 -7.24 -5.96 6.29
N GLY A 40 -6.72 -6.22 5.09
CA GLY A 40 -7.45 -6.04 3.85
C GLY A 40 -6.58 -6.24 2.61
N THR A 41 -7.06 -5.77 1.47
CA THR A 41 -6.35 -5.87 0.19
C THR A 41 -6.36 -4.54 -0.56
N ALA A 42 -5.35 -4.33 -1.41
CA ALA A 42 -5.25 -3.22 -2.33
C ALA A 42 -5.22 -3.74 -3.75
N ASP A 43 -5.97 -3.11 -4.65
CA ASP A 43 -5.97 -3.45 -6.08
C ASP A 43 -6.19 -2.20 -6.94
N GLU A 44 -6.25 -2.39 -8.25
CA GLU A 44 -6.50 -1.36 -9.27
C GLU A 44 -7.84 -1.55 -9.98
N SER A 45 -8.71 -2.41 -9.43
CA SER A 45 -9.90 -2.93 -10.12
C SER A 45 -11.00 -1.89 -10.31
N LEU A 46 -11.00 -0.80 -9.53
CA LEU A 46 -11.97 0.29 -9.63
C LEU A 46 -11.61 1.28 -10.74
N GLY A 47 -11.52 0.83 -11.99
CA GLY A 47 -11.18 1.60 -13.21
C GLY A 47 -11.88 2.96 -13.45
N ARG A 48 -12.76 3.43 -12.55
CA ARG A 48 -13.12 4.85 -12.41
C ARG A 48 -11.94 5.74 -12.00
N TYR A 49 -10.93 5.22 -11.31
CA TYR A 49 -9.70 5.93 -10.97
C TYR A 49 -8.52 5.25 -11.66
N VAL A 50 -8.30 5.62 -12.93
CA VAL A 50 -7.29 5.04 -13.84
C VAL A 50 -5.85 5.06 -13.30
N ASP A 51 -5.59 5.78 -12.20
CA ASP A 51 -4.26 5.91 -11.59
C ASP A 51 -4.30 5.90 -10.05
N ALA A 52 -5.09 4.99 -9.45
CA ALA A 52 -5.21 4.87 -8.00
C ALA A 52 -5.18 3.43 -7.50
N PHE A 53 -4.62 3.25 -6.31
CA PHE A 53 -4.79 2.06 -5.51
C PHE A 53 -6.06 2.17 -4.68
N SER A 54 -6.85 1.11 -4.72
CA SER A 54 -8.10 0.94 -3.99
C SER A 54 -7.87 0.00 -2.81
N PHE A 55 -7.86 0.53 -1.60
CA PHE A 55 -7.68 -0.23 -0.37
C PHE A 55 -9.05 -0.62 0.18
N HIS A 56 -9.30 -1.92 0.26
CA HIS A 56 -10.52 -2.53 0.78
C HIS A 56 -10.33 -2.89 2.25
N LEU A 57 -10.76 -2.00 3.14
CA LEU A 57 -10.50 -2.11 4.57
C LEU A 57 -11.81 -2.23 5.38
N PRO A 58 -11.75 -2.82 6.58
CA PRO A 58 -12.84 -2.78 7.55
C PRO A 58 -13.18 -1.33 7.93
N GLU A 59 -14.46 -1.04 8.15
CA GLU A 59 -14.95 0.27 8.58
C GLU A 59 -14.23 0.80 9.83
N THR A 60 -13.96 -0.07 10.81
CA THR A 60 -13.25 0.29 12.04
C THR A 60 -11.84 0.82 11.76
N THR A 61 -11.15 0.24 10.78
CA THR A 61 -9.83 0.69 10.33
C THR A 61 -9.95 2.01 9.57
N CYS A 62 -10.90 2.14 8.65
CA CYS A 62 -11.13 3.41 7.93
C CYS A 62 -11.40 4.59 8.87
N LYS A 63 -12.22 4.40 9.92
CA LYS A 63 -12.50 5.43 10.93
C LYS A 63 -11.26 5.86 11.72
N LYS A 64 -10.36 4.90 12.03
CA LYS A 64 -9.08 5.19 12.70
C LYS A 64 -8.16 6.00 11.78
N LEU A 65 -8.08 5.60 10.50
CA LEU A 65 -7.25 6.26 9.49
C LEU A 65 -7.75 7.68 9.16
N SER A 66 -9.05 7.92 9.14
CA SER A 66 -9.62 9.25 8.90
C SER A 66 -9.37 10.24 10.04
N SER A 67 -9.19 9.75 11.27
CA SER A 67 -9.08 10.59 12.47
C SER A 67 -7.64 11.00 12.79
N ASN A 68 -6.68 10.08 12.61
CA ASN A 68 -5.29 10.29 13.05
C ASN A 68 -4.30 10.55 11.90
N GLY A 69 -4.75 10.48 10.66
CA GLY A 69 -3.88 10.47 9.49
C GLY A 69 -3.01 9.20 9.44
N TYR A 70 -2.47 8.91 8.26
CA TYR A 70 -1.61 7.76 8.06
C TYR A 70 -0.62 8.01 6.93
N VAL A 71 0.45 7.23 6.94
CA VAL A 71 1.45 7.10 5.89
C VAL A 71 1.30 5.73 5.28
N VAL A 72 1.34 5.66 3.95
CA VAL A 72 1.39 4.39 3.22
C VAL A 72 2.85 4.03 2.98
N ALA A 73 3.27 2.88 3.51
CA ALA A 73 4.50 2.22 3.16
C ALA A 73 4.19 0.96 2.34
N PHE A 74 5.20 0.44 1.64
CA PHE A 74 5.09 -0.80 0.88
C PHE A 74 6.45 -1.45 0.75
N GLU A 75 6.44 -2.77 0.63
CA GLU A 75 7.60 -3.57 0.28
C GLU A 75 7.48 -4.04 -1.15
N TYR A 76 8.61 -4.12 -1.86
CA TYR A 76 8.66 -4.53 -3.25
C TYR A 76 9.93 -5.31 -3.54
N ASP A 77 9.82 -6.22 -4.49
CA ASP A 77 10.97 -6.86 -5.14
C ASP A 77 11.24 -6.17 -6.49
N VAL A 78 12.44 -6.37 -7.01
CA VAL A 78 12.75 -6.09 -8.41
C VAL A 78 12.32 -7.29 -9.26
N SER A 79 11.68 -7.05 -10.40
CA SER A 79 11.27 -8.15 -11.29
C SER A 79 12.49 -8.90 -11.82
N ALA A 80 12.47 -10.23 -11.71
CA ALA A 80 13.51 -11.10 -12.25
C ALA A 80 13.58 -11.03 -13.78
N GLU A 81 12.45 -10.74 -14.44
CA GLU A 81 12.35 -10.63 -15.90
C GLU A 81 12.78 -9.24 -16.39
N ASN A 82 12.55 -8.20 -15.58
CA ASN A 82 12.87 -6.81 -15.92
C ASN A 82 13.39 -6.04 -14.69
N PRO A 83 14.71 -5.85 -14.54
CA PRO A 83 15.29 -5.16 -13.38
C PRO A 83 14.85 -3.70 -13.18
N LYS A 84 14.25 -3.09 -14.21
CA LYS A 84 13.69 -1.74 -14.12
C LYS A 84 12.31 -1.74 -13.48
N GLU A 85 11.63 -2.87 -13.43
CA GLU A 85 10.31 -3.04 -12.88
C GLU A 85 10.35 -3.49 -11.42
N ILE A 86 9.36 -3.05 -10.64
CA ILE A 86 9.16 -3.46 -9.25
C ILE A 86 7.83 -4.19 -9.09
N ILE A 87 7.82 -5.18 -8.22
CA ILE A 87 6.65 -5.99 -7.87
C ILE A 87 6.32 -5.73 -6.41
N ILE A 88 5.18 -5.10 -6.15
CA ILE A 88 4.73 -4.82 -4.78
C ILE A 88 4.32 -6.14 -4.12
N LYS A 89 4.83 -6.37 -2.91
CA LYS A 89 4.48 -7.55 -2.11
C LYS A 89 3.29 -7.29 -1.20
N HIS A 90 3.32 -6.15 -0.50
CA HIS A 90 2.29 -5.77 0.44
C HIS A 90 2.37 -4.27 0.73
N PHE A 91 1.25 -3.71 1.20
CA PHE A 91 1.18 -2.36 1.74
C PHE A 91 1.12 -2.39 3.26
N ILE A 92 1.63 -1.34 3.89
CA ILE A 92 1.57 -1.13 5.33
C ILE A 92 1.01 0.27 5.56
N LEU A 93 -0.11 0.35 6.27
CA LEU A 93 -0.70 1.61 6.71
C LEU A 93 -0.17 1.92 8.10
N VAL A 94 0.59 3.01 8.21
CA VAL A 94 1.21 3.44 9.46
C VAL A 94 0.50 4.71 9.93
N PRO A 95 -0.17 4.73 11.10
CA PRO A 95 -0.73 5.94 11.67
C PRO A 95 0.32 7.05 11.79
N SER A 96 -0.03 8.28 11.41
CA SER A 96 0.92 9.39 11.39
C SER A 96 1.53 9.70 12.76
N ALA A 97 0.79 9.42 13.85
CA ALA A 97 1.29 9.53 15.23
C ALA A 97 2.49 8.60 15.52
N THR A 98 2.57 7.46 14.83
CA THR A 98 3.62 6.43 14.99
C THR A 98 4.71 6.52 13.91
N ALA A 99 4.47 7.31 12.86
CA ALA A 99 5.34 7.40 11.68
C ALA A 99 6.71 8.09 11.93
N ILE A 100 6.93 8.64 13.13
CA ILE A 100 8.24 9.20 13.56
C ILE A 100 9.29 8.08 13.70
N THR A 101 8.88 6.82 13.84
CA THR A 101 9.75 5.63 14.00
C THR A 101 9.60 4.57 12.92
N ALA A 102 8.71 4.75 11.93
CA ALA A 102 8.47 3.74 10.91
C ALA A 102 9.63 3.66 9.90
N PRO A 103 10.07 2.45 9.51
CA PRO A 103 11.20 2.29 8.60
C PRO A 103 10.87 2.89 7.23
N LYS A 104 11.48 4.03 6.92
CA LYS A 104 11.55 4.54 5.55
C LYS A 104 12.45 3.60 4.75
N ARG A 105 11.85 2.85 3.81
CA ARG A 105 12.53 2.03 2.79
C ARG A 105 13.56 1.05 3.36
N LYS A 106 13.18 -0.22 3.50
CA LYS A 106 14.16 -1.31 3.36
C LYS A 106 14.15 -1.74 1.90
N VAL A 107 15.19 -1.34 1.17
CA VAL A 107 15.56 -2.01 -0.07
C VAL A 107 16.30 -3.26 0.39
N ALA A 108 15.68 -4.42 0.28
CA ALA A 108 16.42 -5.67 0.33
C ALA A 108 17.25 -5.72 -0.97
N VAL A 109 18.55 -5.49 -0.85
CA VAL A 109 19.53 -5.88 -1.87
C VAL A 109 20.11 -7.18 -1.33
N GLU A 110 19.77 -8.30 -1.97
CA GLU A 110 20.56 -9.53 -1.88
C GLU A 110 21.65 -9.48 -2.95
#